data_AF-A0A7D9K4G9-F1
#
_entry.id   AF-A0A7D9K4G9-F1
#
_cell.length_a   1.000
_cell.length_b   1.000
_cell.length_c   1.000
_cell.angle_alpha   90.00
_cell.angle_beta   90.00
_cell.angle_gamma   90.00
#
_symmetry.space_group_name_H-M   'P 1'
#
loop_
_entity.id
_entity.type
_entity.pdbx_description
1 polymer ?
#
loop_
_entity_poly.entity_id
_entity_poly.type
_entity_poly.pdbx_seq_one_letter_code
_entity_poly.pdbx_strand_id
1 'polypeptide(L)'
;KVQCDANNDCDQICYIDPIQVGQEKCACNIGYSLRESDMKSCDDINECLTGDFVCNGVGEECENIPGSYRCACSKRLNMVRVNGTCIFREDESIVADLAPAAPSATQEQTDNAIQITLANFQEVNYTVEANVLFKDSVVKLLNNFCNENTLRPQDCGVEQ
;
A
#
# COMPACT_ATOMS: atom_id res chain seq x y z
N LYS A 1 -11.30 22.83 13.21
CA LYS A 1 -12.41 21.92 12.88
C LYS A 1 -12.62 22.00 11.37
N VAL A 2 -11.92 21.14 10.64
CA VAL A 2 -12.27 20.79 9.26
C VAL A 2 -13.41 19.81 9.43
N GLN A 3 -14.64 20.15 9.05
CA GLN A 3 -15.72 19.21 9.25
C GLN A 3 -16.62 19.17 8.03
N CYS A 4 -16.27 18.24 7.15
CA CYS A 4 -17.23 17.55 6.31
C CYS A 4 -18.37 17.01 7.16
N ASP A 5 -19.59 17.06 6.63
CA ASP A 5 -20.75 16.45 7.29
C ASP A 5 -20.48 14.95 7.52
N ALA A 6 -20.99 14.40 8.64
CA ALA A 6 -21.01 12.97 8.88
C ALA A 6 -21.83 12.23 7.80
N ASN A 7 -22.68 12.94 7.05
CA ASN A 7 -23.46 12.46 5.92
C ASN A 7 -22.89 12.92 4.56
N ASN A 8 -21.59 13.19 4.44
CA ASN A 8 -21.02 13.52 3.14
C ASN A 8 -21.17 12.34 2.17
N ASP A 9 -21.42 12.64 0.90
CA ASP A 9 -21.62 11.63 -0.16
C ASP A 9 -20.29 11.18 -0.80
N CYS A 10 -19.13 11.50 -0.20
CA CYS A 10 -17.84 11.06 -0.75
C CYS A 10 -17.63 9.58 -0.42
N ASP A 11 -17.13 8.83 -1.39
CA ASP A 11 -16.87 7.40 -1.22
C ASP A 11 -15.72 7.12 -0.24
N GLN A 12 -14.66 7.96 -0.27
CA GLN A 12 -13.46 7.74 0.54
C GLN A 12 -13.06 8.96 1.39
N ILE A 13 -12.60 10.05 0.78
CA ILE A 13 -12.08 11.22 1.51
C ILE A 13 -12.93 12.44 1.19
N CYS A 14 -13.27 13.22 2.21
CA CYS A 14 -13.87 14.54 2.06
C CYS A 14 -12.94 15.62 2.63
N TYR A 15 -12.84 16.75 1.94
CA TYR A 15 -12.07 17.91 2.41
C TYR A 15 -12.71 19.23 1.94
N ILE A 16 -12.37 20.33 2.63
CA ILE A 16 -12.75 21.69 2.23
C ILE A 16 -11.64 22.27 1.35
N ASP A 17 -11.99 22.73 0.15
CA ASP A 17 -11.01 23.34 -0.75
C ASP A 17 -10.46 24.66 -0.17
N PRO A 18 -9.13 24.78 0.05
CA PRO A 18 -8.53 25.99 0.61
C PRO A 18 -8.49 27.17 -0.37
N ILE A 19 -8.58 26.90 -1.67
CA ILE A 19 -8.59 27.91 -2.75
C ILE A 19 -10.03 28.35 -3.03
N GLN A 20 -10.98 27.41 -3.04
CA GLN A 20 -12.41 27.68 -3.19
C GLN A 20 -13.09 27.66 -1.82
N VAL A 21 -12.87 28.74 -1.06
CA VAL A 21 -13.28 28.89 0.34
C VAL A 21 -14.73 28.41 0.57
N GLY A 22 -14.85 27.27 1.25
CA GLY A 22 -16.13 26.72 1.72
C GLY A 22 -16.78 25.66 0.82
N GLN A 23 -16.14 25.23 -0.27
CA GLN A 23 -16.65 24.10 -1.07
C GLN A 23 -16.13 22.76 -0.52
N GLU A 24 -17.06 21.84 -0.24
CA GLU A 24 -16.77 20.44 0.03
C GLU A 24 -16.38 19.73 -1.28
N LYS A 25 -15.23 19.05 -1.27
CA LYS A 25 -14.73 18.24 -2.38
C LYS A 25 -14.38 16.84 -1.90
N CYS A 26 -14.53 15.88 -2.79
CA CYS A 26 -14.13 14.50 -2.55
C CYS A 26 -12.74 14.25 -3.12
N ALA A 27 -12.01 13.36 -2.47
CA ALA A 27 -10.74 12.80 -2.93
C ALA A 27 -10.74 11.29 -2.69
N CYS A 28 -9.80 10.61 -3.34
CA CYS A 28 -9.61 9.18 -3.21
C CYS A 28 -8.28 8.88 -2.53
N ASN A 29 -8.22 7.73 -1.86
CA ASN A 29 -6.97 7.18 -1.33
C ASN A 29 -6.00 6.89 -2.48
N ILE A 30 -4.71 6.74 -2.16
CA ILE A 30 -3.70 6.29 -3.12
C ILE A 30 -4.12 4.95 -3.72
N GLY A 31 -3.92 4.77 -5.02
CA GLY A 31 -4.38 3.61 -5.79
C GLY A 31 -5.80 3.72 -6.32
N TYR A 32 -6.48 4.85 -6.10
CA TYR A 32 -7.82 5.11 -6.61
C TYR A 32 -7.88 6.45 -7.36
N SER A 33 -8.78 6.53 -8.33
CA SER A 33 -9.07 7.72 -9.14
C SER A 33 -10.46 8.24 -8.86
N LEU A 34 -10.61 9.57 -8.75
CA LEU A 34 -11.92 10.18 -8.55
C LEU A 34 -12.72 10.06 -9.86
N ARG A 35 -13.94 9.53 -9.77
CA ARG A 35 -14.78 9.33 -10.94
C ARG A 35 -15.32 10.68 -11.43
N GLU A 36 -14.86 11.10 -12.60
CA GLU A 36 -15.22 12.39 -13.22
C GLU A 36 -16.73 12.57 -13.47
N SER A 37 -17.51 11.49 -13.57
CA SER A 37 -18.95 11.57 -13.82
C SER A 37 -19.76 12.10 -12.64
N ASP A 38 -19.31 11.86 -11.41
CA ASP A 38 -20.02 12.22 -10.18
C ASP A 38 -19.18 13.04 -9.19
N MET A 39 -17.86 13.09 -9.38
CA MET A 39 -16.89 13.77 -8.51
C MET A 39 -16.97 13.33 -7.05
N LYS A 40 -17.41 12.09 -6.81
CA LYS A 40 -17.69 11.54 -5.47
C LYS A 40 -17.17 10.11 -5.29
N SER A 41 -17.31 9.27 -6.31
CA SER A 41 -16.94 7.86 -6.28
C SER A 41 -15.46 7.66 -6.55
N CYS A 42 -14.86 6.62 -5.98
CA CYS A 42 -13.47 6.27 -6.19
C CYS A 42 -13.34 4.95 -6.96
N ASP A 43 -12.79 5.02 -8.16
CA ASP A 43 -12.49 3.85 -8.99
C ASP A 43 -11.07 3.37 -8.74
N ASP A 44 -10.93 2.08 -8.46
CA ASP A 44 -9.64 1.40 -8.33
C ASP A 44 -8.79 1.60 -9.60
N ILE A 45 -7.55 2.03 -9.43
CA ILE A 45 -6.60 2.18 -10.53
C ILE A 45 -6.00 0.81 -10.77
N ASN A 46 -6.27 0.22 -11.94
CA ASN A 46 -5.66 -1.04 -12.29
C ASN A 46 -4.25 -0.84 -12.87
N GLU A 47 -3.25 -0.87 -12.00
CA GLU A 47 -1.85 -0.66 -12.38
C GLU A 47 -1.32 -1.74 -13.35
N CYS A 48 -1.93 -2.93 -13.34
CA CYS A 48 -1.56 -4.01 -14.26
C CYS A 48 -1.94 -3.69 -15.72
N LEU A 49 -2.83 -2.72 -15.96
CA LEU A 49 -3.24 -2.29 -17.30
C LEU A 49 -2.48 -1.07 -17.79
N THR A 50 -1.84 -0.30 -16.91
CA THR A 50 -1.10 0.92 -17.31
C THR A 50 0.26 0.59 -17.90
N GLY A 51 0.85 -0.57 -17.54
CA GLY A 51 2.15 -1.01 -18.02
C GLY A 51 3.34 -0.35 -17.30
N ASP A 52 3.08 0.64 -16.44
CA ASP A 52 4.09 1.32 -15.63
C ASP A 52 4.60 0.43 -14.48
N PHE A 53 3.77 -0.54 -14.05
CA PHE A 53 4.04 -1.41 -12.92
C PHE A 53 4.28 -2.84 -13.41
N VAL A 54 5.55 -3.17 -13.63
CA VAL A 54 5.98 -4.48 -14.15
C VAL A 54 6.54 -5.34 -13.03
N CYS A 55 6.08 -6.59 -12.96
CA CYS A 55 6.68 -7.60 -12.09
C CYS A 55 8.04 -8.03 -12.63
N ASN A 56 9.07 -7.91 -11.80
CA ASN A 56 10.45 -8.19 -12.21
C ASN A 56 10.84 -9.67 -12.02
N GLY A 57 10.03 -10.47 -11.33
CA GLY A 57 10.29 -11.89 -11.13
C GLY A 57 9.97 -12.72 -12.38
N VAL A 58 10.83 -13.69 -12.69
CA VAL A 58 10.60 -14.65 -13.78
C VAL A 58 9.35 -15.46 -13.47
N GLY A 59 8.39 -15.46 -14.40
CA GLY A 59 7.13 -16.19 -14.23
C GLY A 59 6.13 -15.52 -13.28
N GLU A 60 6.38 -14.29 -12.86
CA GLU A 60 5.40 -13.47 -12.15
C GLU A 60 4.48 -12.73 -13.12
N GLU A 61 3.23 -12.60 -12.73
CA GLU A 61 2.23 -11.76 -13.37
C GLU A 61 1.68 -10.77 -12.36
N CYS A 62 1.28 -9.60 -12.86
CA CYS A 62 0.62 -8.58 -12.07
C CYS A 62 -0.82 -9.04 -11.75
N GLU A 63 -1.19 -9.01 -10.47
CA GLU A 63 -2.54 -9.17 -9.98
C GLU A 63 -3.02 -7.84 -9.39
N ASN A 64 -4.09 -7.29 -9.97
CA ASN A 64 -4.74 -6.09 -9.46
C ASN A 64 -5.48 -6.39 -8.14
N ILE A 65 -5.33 -5.53 -7.14
CA ILE A 65 -6.03 -5.64 -5.85
C ILE A 65 -6.58 -4.26 -5.47
N PRO A 66 -7.69 -4.15 -4.72
CA PRO A 66 -8.24 -2.83 -4.39
C PRO A 66 -7.21 -1.91 -3.70
N GLY A 67 -6.88 -0.80 -4.37
CA GLY A 67 -5.93 0.22 -3.94
C GLY A 67 -4.45 -0.08 -4.22
N SER A 68 -4.14 -1.17 -4.93
CA SER A 68 -2.75 -1.53 -5.27
C SER A 68 -2.65 -2.66 -6.29
N TYR A 69 -1.44 -3.20 -6.44
CA TYR A 69 -1.19 -4.42 -7.20
C TYR A 69 -0.20 -5.29 -6.44
N ARG A 70 -0.15 -6.57 -6.82
CA ARG A 70 0.89 -7.49 -6.33
C ARG A 70 1.41 -8.38 -7.45
N CYS A 71 2.64 -8.84 -7.29
CA CYS A 71 3.25 -9.81 -8.19
C CYS A 71 3.07 -11.24 -7.65
N ALA A 72 2.38 -12.07 -8.42
CA ALA A 72 2.12 -13.46 -8.10
C ALA A 72 2.62 -14.37 -9.22
N CYS A 73 2.97 -15.62 -8.92
CA CYS A 73 3.32 -16.57 -9.97
C CYS A 73 2.16 -16.78 -10.92
N SER A 74 2.45 -16.86 -12.22
CA SER A 74 1.45 -17.02 -13.27
C SER A 74 0.61 -18.27 -13.04
N LYS A 75 -0.65 -18.05 -12.63
CA LYS A 75 -1.65 -19.12 -12.55
C LYS A 75 -1.95 -19.70 -13.94
N ARG A 76 -1.88 -18.87 -14.98
CA ARG A 76 -2.09 -19.26 -16.39
C ARG A 76 -1.05 -20.26 -16.89
N LEU A 77 0.19 -20.13 -16.42
CA LEU A 77 1.28 -21.05 -16.72
C LEU A 77 1.42 -22.19 -15.70
N ASN A 78 0.44 -22.37 -14.80
CA ASN A 78 0.49 -23.33 -13.70
C ASN A 78 1.77 -23.20 -12.86
N MET A 79 2.21 -21.97 -12.58
CA MET A 79 3.42 -21.72 -11.80
C MET A 79 3.09 -21.55 -10.31
N VAL A 80 4.00 -22.01 -9.45
CA VAL A 80 3.91 -21.88 -7.99
C VAL A 80 5.16 -21.22 -7.44
N ARG A 81 5.01 -20.43 -6.37
CA ARG A 81 6.16 -19.82 -5.68
C ARG A 81 6.76 -20.88 -4.76
N VAL A 82 8.04 -21.19 -4.95
CA VAL A 82 8.84 -22.09 -4.12
C VAL A 82 10.14 -21.36 -3.80
N ASN A 83 10.44 -21.16 -2.52
CA ASN A 83 11.62 -20.42 -2.06
C ASN A 83 11.80 -19.06 -2.77
N GLY A 84 10.71 -18.31 -2.93
CA GLY A 84 10.72 -16.99 -3.57
C GLY A 84 10.74 -17.00 -5.10
N THR A 85 10.93 -18.15 -5.75
CA THR A 85 11.00 -18.27 -7.22
C THR A 85 9.74 -18.93 -7.78
N CYS A 86 9.25 -18.49 -8.94
CA CYS A 86 8.15 -19.16 -9.63
C CYS A 86 8.69 -20.33 -10.46
N ILE A 87 8.16 -21.53 -10.22
CA ILE A 87 8.49 -22.75 -10.98
C ILE A 87 7.22 -23.38 -11.54
N PHE A 88 7.34 -24.13 -12.64
CA PHE A 88 6.21 -24.90 -13.18
C PHE A 88 5.77 -25.98 -12.19
N ARG A 89 4.46 -26.09 -11.99
CA ARG A 89 3.86 -27.22 -11.30
C ARG A 89 3.84 -28.41 -12.26
N GLU A 90 4.93 -29.17 -12.30
CA GLU A 90 5.02 -30.41 -13.08
C GLU A 90 4.28 -31.59 -12.40
N ASP A 91 4.00 -31.48 -11.09
CA ASP A 91 3.33 -32.49 -10.28
C ASP A 91 2.31 -31.85 -9.34
N GLU A 92 1.12 -32.45 -9.20
CA GLU A 92 0.07 -32.05 -8.23
C GLU A 92 0.56 -32.14 -6.78
N SER A 93 1.70 -32.78 -6.53
CA SER A 93 2.39 -32.84 -5.24
C SER A 93 3.04 -31.51 -4.82
N ILE A 94 3.26 -30.56 -5.74
CA ILE A 94 3.74 -29.21 -5.41
C ILE A 94 2.54 -28.36 -5.00
N VAL A 95 2.09 -28.57 -3.77
CA VAL A 95 1.19 -27.64 -3.08
C VAL A 95 1.86 -26.26 -3.06
N ALA A 96 1.10 -25.21 -3.38
CA ALA A 96 1.54 -23.85 -3.06
C ALA A 96 1.95 -23.88 -1.58
N ASP A 97 3.10 -23.30 -1.22
CA ASP A 97 3.41 -23.04 0.18
C ASP A 97 2.18 -22.31 0.74
N LEU A 98 1.32 -23.02 1.48
CA LEU A 98 0.40 -22.38 2.40
C LEU A 98 1.34 -21.51 3.21
N ALA A 99 1.12 -20.19 3.15
CA ALA A 99 1.99 -19.23 3.80
C ALA A 99 2.38 -19.85 5.15
N PRO A 100 3.68 -20.12 5.40
CA PRO A 100 4.09 -20.86 6.57
C PRO A 100 3.41 -20.20 7.76
N ALA A 101 2.82 -21.02 8.63
CA ALA A 101 2.15 -20.53 9.82
C ALA A 101 3.06 -19.47 10.44
N ALA A 102 2.54 -18.24 10.59
CA ALA A 102 3.35 -17.11 10.99
C ALA A 102 4.24 -17.53 12.17
N PRO A 103 5.57 -17.33 12.08
CA PRO A 103 6.47 -17.82 13.11
C PRO A 103 5.98 -17.27 14.46
N SER A 104 5.87 -18.16 15.45
CA SER A 104 5.52 -17.73 16.80
C SER A 104 6.64 -16.81 17.31
N ALA A 105 6.27 -15.60 17.73
CA ALA A 105 7.22 -14.67 18.31
C ALA A 105 7.86 -15.27 19.58
N THR A 106 9.16 -15.08 19.75
CA THR A 106 9.87 -15.46 20.99
C THR A 106 9.45 -14.56 22.15
N GLN A 107 9.73 -14.99 23.39
CA GLN A 107 9.43 -14.19 24.57
C GLN A 107 10.08 -12.80 24.52
N GLU A 108 11.33 -12.72 24.05
CA GLU A 108 12.05 -11.45 23.89
C GLU A 108 11.41 -10.55 22.81
N GLN A 109 10.88 -11.14 21.74
CA GLN A 109 10.14 -10.41 20.71
C GLN A 109 8.79 -9.90 21.24
N THR A 110 8.10 -10.66 22.09
CA THR A 110 6.86 -10.21 22.73
C THR A 110 7.12 -9.16 23.81
N ASP A 111 8.21 -9.28 24.57
CA ASP A 111 8.56 -8.34 25.65
C ASP A 111 8.99 -6.99 25.09
N ASN A 112 9.66 -6.99 23.93
CA ASN A 112 10.04 -5.78 23.21
C ASN A 112 8.99 -5.32 22.18
N ALA A 113 7.86 -6.03 22.06
CA ALA A 113 6.83 -5.66 21.11
C ALA A 113 6.17 -4.34 21.52
N ILE A 114 6.05 -3.42 20.56
CA ILE A 114 5.21 -2.23 20.73
C ILE A 114 3.75 -2.69 20.59
N GLN A 115 3.01 -2.71 21.70
CA GLN A 115 1.57 -2.98 21.69
C GLN A 115 0.81 -1.75 21.23
N ILE A 116 0.34 -1.78 19.98
CA ILE A 116 -0.57 -0.76 19.45
C ILE A 116 -2.00 -1.23 19.71
N THR A 117 -2.64 -0.65 20.73
CA THR A 117 -4.06 -0.93 21.01
C THR A 117 -4.92 0.05 20.22
N LEU A 118 -5.62 -0.44 19.21
CA LEU A 118 -6.59 0.34 18.43
C LEU A 118 -7.96 0.27 19.11
N ALA A 119 -8.30 1.29 19.89
CA ALA A 119 -9.65 1.43 20.42
C ALA A 119 -10.62 1.76 19.26
N ASN A 120 -11.65 0.93 19.06
CA ASN A 120 -12.63 1.00 17.96
C ASN A 120 -12.09 0.67 16.56
N PHE A 121 -11.54 -0.55 16.39
CA PHE A 121 -11.20 -1.08 15.07
C PHE A 121 -12.47 -1.42 14.27
N GLN A 122 -12.95 -0.46 13.48
CA GLN A 122 -13.64 -0.71 12.23
C GLN A 122 -12.61 -0.47 11.11
N GLU A 123 -12.67 -1.21 9.99
CA GLU A 123 -11.85 -0.93 8.80
C GLU A 123 -12.13 0.49 8.30
N VAL A 124 -11.43 1.48 8.86
CA VAL A 124 -11.51 2.88 8.46
C VAL A 124 -10.09 3.42 8.55
N ASN A 125 -9.60 3.93 7.42
CA ASN A 125 -8.25 4.49 7.29
C ASN A 125 -7.98 5.51 8.40
N TYR A 126 -7.04 5.20 9.29
CA TYR A 126 -6.51 6.19 10.21
C TYR A 126 -5.61 7.15 9.41
N THR A 127 -5.97 8.44 9.36
CA THR A 127 -4.95 9.47 9.18
C THR A 127 -4.14 9.50 10.48
N VAL A 128 -2.96 8.89 10.45
CA VAL A 128 -1.97 9.05 11.51
C VAL A 128 -1.58 10.52 11.52
N GLU A 129 -2.07 11.29 12.50
CA GLU A 129 -1.42 12.56 12.84
C GLU A 129 -0.05 12.20 13.41
N ALA A 130 0.93 12.10 12.51
CA ALA A 130 2.33 11.93 12.85
C ALA A 130 2.71 13.12 13.73
N ASN A 131 2.84 12.88 15.03
CA ASN A 131 3.43 13.85 15.94
C ASN A 131 4.79 14.27 15.36
N VAL A 132 5.14 15.55 15.50
CA VAL A 132 6.38 16.15 14.97
C VAL A 132 7.60 15.28 15.25
N LEU A 133 7.66 14.64 16.43
CA LEU A 133 8.76 13.74 16.79
C LEU A 133 8.84 12.47 15.94
N PHE A 134 7.70 11.88 15.58
CA PHE A 134 7.66 10.71 14.70
C PHE A 134 8.04 11.10 13.27
N LYS A 135 7.51 12.22 12.78
CA LYS A 135 7.85 12.76 11.46
C LYS A 135 9.36 13.03 11.36
N ASP A 136 9.95 13.64 12.39
CA ASP A 136 11.39 13.93 12.43
C ASP A 136 12.24 12.66 12.48
N SER A 137 11.80 11.63 13.20
CA SER A 137 12.49 10.33 13.22
C SER A 137 12.46 9.62 11.86
N VAL A 138 11.31 9.63 11.18
CA VAL A 138 11.16 9.04 9.85
C VAL A 138 11.99 9.81 8.82
N VAL A 139 11.95 11.15 8.85
CA VAL A 139 12.77 12.00 7.96
C VAL A 139 14.26 11.74 8.17
N LYS A 140 14.73 11.62 9.42
CA LYS A 140 16.13 11.27 9.71
C LYS A 140 16.52 9.90 9.16
N LEU A 141 15.66 8.91 9.35
CA LEU A 141 15.90 7.55 8.84
C LEU A 141 16.03 7.54 7.31
N LEU A 142 15.11 8.22 6.62
CA LEU A 142 15.11 8.31 5.16
C LEU A 142 16.33 9.10 4.64
N ASN A 143 16.69 10.21 5.29
CA ASN A 143 17.87 10.98 4.91
C ASN A 143 19.17 10.19 5.09
N ASN A 144 19.31 9.43 6.19
CA ASN A 144 20.48 8.58 6.40
C ASN A 144 20.58 7.50 5.32
N PHE A 145 19.46 6.82 5.04
CA PHE A 145 19.39 5.83 3.96
C PHE A 145 19.80 6.44 2.61
N CYS A 146 19.29 7.63 2.27
CA CYS A 146 19.59 8.30 1.01
C CYS A 146 21.03 8.83 0.91
N ASN A 147 21.62 9.27 2.02
CA ASN A 147 23.01 9.76 2.04
C ASN A 147 24.03 8.62 1.97
N GLU A 148 23.71 7.44 2.50
CA GLU A 148 24.59 6.27 2.48
C GLU A 148 24.45 5.46 1.19
N ASN A 149 23.32 5.57 0.49
CA ASN A 149 22.99 4.72 -0.65
C ASN A 149 23.10 5.48 -2.00
N THR A 150 24.33 5.56 -2.52
CA THR A 150 24.66 6.30 -3.76
C THR A 150 24.25 5.59 -5.05
N LEU A 151 23.73 4.36 -4.97
CA LEU A 151 23.45 3.51 -6.14
C LEU A 151 22.08 3.80 -6.78
N ARG A 152 21.16 4.46 -6.07
CA ARG A 152 19.79 4.74 -6.53
C ARG A 152 19.27 6.12 -6.08
N PRO A 153 19.89 7.22 -6.55
CA PRO A 153 19.53 8.57 -6.10
C PRO A 153 18.12 9.02 -6.50
N GLN A 154 17.56 8.48 -7.60
CA GLN A 154 16.20 8.80 -8.03
C GLN A 154 15.11 8.34 -7.04
N ASP A 155 15.38 7.26 -6.29
CA ASP A 155 14.43 6.71 -5.30
C ASP A 155 14.36 7.61 -4.05
N CYS A 156 15.28 8.57 -3.93
CA CYS A 156 15.39 9.52 -2.82
C CYS A 156 14.82 10.91 -3.15
N GLY A 157 14.16 11.08 -4.31
CA GLY A 157 13.59 12.35 -4.73
C GLY A 157 14.62 13.47 -4.93
N VAL A 158 15.91 13.11 -5.04
CA VAL A 158 16.98 14.04 -5.40
C VAL A 158 16.94 14.13 -6.94
N GLU A 159 16.26 15.15 -7.45
CA GLU A 159 16.44 15.55 -8.84
C GLU A 159 17.91 15.99 -9.01
N GLN A 160 18.56 15.50 -10.08
CA GLN A 160 19.92 15.91 -10.45
C GLN A 160 20.01 17.40 -10.73
#